data_AF-A0A8X6QJR1-F1
#
_entry.id   AF-A0A8X6QJR1-F1
#
_cell.length_a   1.000
_cell.length_b   1.000
_cell.length_c   1.000
_cell.angle_alpha   90.00
_cell.angle_beta   90.00
_cell.angle_gamma   90.00
#
_symmetry.space_group_name_H-M   'P 1'
#
loop_
_entity.id
_entity.type
_entity.pdbx_description
1 polymer ?
#
loop_
_entity_poly.entity_id
_entity_poly.type
_entity_poly.pdbx_seq_one_letter_code
_entity_poly.pdbx_strand_id
1 'polypeptide(L)'
;MSSYNAEVTIRGYRPNLNCLWWNRRSSFERILVLLSLLLFILSTSLIIVNVITHGRLRIAERIASGTCQSKECIRAASLMLDKMDSTVEPCDNFYQFACGNYLSRNTVPDDHYLKSTIQTMQDDMYVTLKSRSFLF
;
A
#
# COMPACT_ATOMS: atom_id res chain seq x y z
N MET A 1 37.31 -0.66 -59.36
CA MET A 1 37.06 -1.86 -58.54
C MET A 1 35.60 -1.82 -58.12
N SER A 2 34.69 -2.34 -58.95
CA SER A 2 34.18 -3.73 -58.88
C SER A 2 33.52 -4.03 -57.52
N SER A 3 32.20 -3.90 -57.41
CA SER A 3 31.17 -4.87 -57.85
C SER A 3 31.01 -6.04 -56.88
N TYR A 4 29.99 -5.98 -56.03
CA TYR A 4 29.15 -7.13 -55.72
C TYR A 4 27.78 -6.64 -55.25
N ASN A 5 26.86 -6.61 -56.22
CA ASN A 5 25.43 -6.60 -55.97
C ASN A 5 25.02 -8.01 -55.54
N ALA A 6 24.34 -8.14 -54.41
CA ALA A 6 23.50 -9.29 -54.14
C ALA A 6 22.07 -8.77 -54.03
N GLU A 7 21.35 -8.84 -55.15
CA GLU A 7 19.89 -8.74 -55.18
C GLU A 7 19.32 -9.89 -54.36
N VAL A 8 18.85 -9.59 -53.15
CA VAL A 8 17.92 -10.50 -52.45
C VAL A 8 16.53 -10.02 -52.81
N THR A 9 15.92 -10.71 -53.76
CA THR A 9 14.50 -10.58 -54.10
C THR A 9 13.66 -10.78 -52.85
N ILE A 10 13.09 -9.71 -52.30
CA ILE A 10 12.06 -9.79 -51.26
C ILE A 10 10.79 -10.31 -51.94
N ARG A 11 10.57 -11.63 -51.93
CA ARG A 11 9.24 -12.19 -52.16
C ARG A 11 8.36 -11.67 -51.03
N GLY A 12 7.45 -10.76 -51.38
CA GLY A 12 6.50 -10.16 -50.46
C GLY A 12 5.74 -11.20 -49.65
N TYR A 13 5.92 -11.15 -48.34
CA TYR A 13 5.03 -11.82 -47.39
C TYR A 13 3.74 -11.00 -47.30
N ARG A 14 2.65 -11.51 -47.90
CA ARG A 14 1.31 -10.95 -47.70
C ARG A 14 0.70 -11.59 -46.44
N PRO A 15 0.42 -10.85 -45.35
CA PRO A 15 -0.40 -11.39 -44.29
C PRO A 15 -1.85 -11.26 -44.76
N ASN A 16 -2.35 -12.28 -45.44
CA ASN A 16 -3.78 -12.54 -45.40
C ASN A 16 -3.97 -13.79 -44.54
N LEU A 17 -3.91 -13.58 -43.23
CA LEU A 17 -4.13 -14.61 -42.23
C LEU A 17 -5.56 -14.49 -41.68
N ASN A 18 -6.53 -14.41 -42.58
CA ASN A 18 -7.85 -14.94 -42.26
C ASN A 18 -7.64 -16.45 -42.07
N CYS A 19 -7.79 -16.93 -40.83
CA CYS A 19 -7.52 -18.30 -40.38
C CYS A 19 -8.26 -19.38 -41.21
N LEU A 20 -7.73 -19.70 -42.40
CA LEU A 20 -8.18 -20.79 -43.26
C LEU A 20 -7.77 -22.17 -42.72
N TRP A 21 -7.14 -22.28 -41.54
CA TRP A 21 -6.95 -23.58 -40.89
C TRP A 21 -8.24 -24.08 -40.21
N TRP A 22 -9.16 -23.19 -39.84
CA TRP A 22 -10.32 -23.53 -39.02
C TRP A 22 -11.39 -24.28 -39.82
N ASN A 23 -11.42 -24.05 -41.14
CA ASN A 23 -12.52 -24.53 -41.98
C ASN A 23 -12.43 -26.02 -42.38
N ARG A 24 -11.25 -26.65 -42.24
CA ARG A 24 -11.01 -28.06 -42.61
C ARG A 24 -10.78 -28.98 -41.41
N ARG A 25 -11.17 -28.54 -40.22
CA ARG A 25 -11.05 -29.31 -38.97
C ARG A 25 -12.39 -29.94 -38.65
N SER A 26 -12.41 -31.25 -38.38
CA SER A 26 -13.65 -32.00 -38.13
C SER A 26 -14.44 -31.36 -36.99
N SER A 27 -15.78 -31.45 -37.00
CA SER A 27 -16.64 -30.81 -36.00
C SER A 27 -16.24 -31.15 -34.55
N PHE A 28 -15.69 -32.34 -34.34
CA PHE A 28 -15.16 -32.80 -33.06
C PHE A 28 -13.98 -31.97 -32.56
N GLU A 29 -13.06 -31.57 -33.44
CA GLU A 29 -11.90 -30.75 -33.05
C GLU A 29 -12.30 -29.33 -32.70
N ARG A 30 -13.34 -28.77 -33.35
CA ARG A 30 -13.89 -27.46 -32.96
C ARG A 30 -14.57 -27.53 -31.59
N ILE A 31 -15.32 -28.60 -31.32
CA ILE A 31 -15.96 -28.83 -30.01
C ILE A 31 -14.90 -28.98 -28.92
N LEU A 32 -13.84 -29.76 -29.16
CA LEU A 32 -12.74 -29.93 -28.21
C LEU A 32 -12.03 -28.61 -27.87
N VAL A 33 -11.77 -27.77 -28.89
CA VAL A 33 -11.15 -26.46 -28.66
C VAL A 33 -12.07 -25.54 -27.85
N LEU A 34 -13.36 -25.48 -28.17
CA LEU A 34 -14.33 -24.67 -27.42
C LEU A 34 -14.47 -25.15 -25.97
N LEU A 35 -14.53 -26.46 -25.73
CA LEU A 35 -14.56 -27.01 -24.37
C LEU A 35 -13.28 -26.69 -23.60
N SER A 36 -12.11 -26.79 -24.24
CA SER A 36 -10.84 -26.44 -23.59
C SER A 36 -10.77 -24.96 -23.20
N LEU A 37 -11.25 -24.06 -24.05
CA LEU A 37 -11.28 -22.62 -23.77
C LEU A 37 -12.28 -22.30 -22.66
N LEU A 38 -13.46 -22.94 -22.65
CA LEU A 38 -14.43 -22.79 -21.56
C LEU A 38 -13.85 -23.24 -20.21
N LEU A 39 -13.16 -24.38 -20.17
CA LEU A 39 -12.51 -24.87 -18.96
C LEU A 39 -11.38 -23.94 -18.48
N PHE A 40 -10.61 -23.37 -19.39
CA PHE A 40 -9.58 -22.38 -19.06
C PHE A 40 -10.18 -21.08 -18.52
N ILE A 41 -11.27 -20.60 -19.09
CA ILE A 41 -11.95 -19.37 -18.63
C ILE A 41 -12.56 -19.60 -17.24
N LEU A 42 -13.18 -20.77 -17.01
CA LEU A 42 -13.74 -21.13 -15.70
C LEU A 42 -12.66 -21.28 -14.63
N SER A 43 -11.54 -21.95 -14.95
CA SER A 43 -10.44 -22.13 -13.98
C SER A 43 -9.76 -20.82 -13.63
N THR A 44 -9.48 -19.97 -14.62
CA THR A 44 -8.88 -18.65 -14.39
C THR A 44 -9.80 -17.74 -13.58
N SER A 45 -11.11 -17.74 -13.85
CA SER A 45 -12.10 -16.98 -13.08
C SER A 45 -12.13 -17.40 -11.60
N LEU A 46 -12.12 -18.70 -11.32
CA LEU A 46 -12.06 -19.20 -9.94
C LEU A 46 -10.76 -18.82 -9.24
N ILE A 47 -9.62 -18.92 -9.91
CA ILE A 47 -8.32 -18.52 -9.34
C ILE A 47 -8.32 -17.01 -9.03
N ILE A 48 -8.79 -16.17 -9.95
CA ILE A 48 -8.85 -14.72 -9.77
C ILE A 48 -9.73 -14.37 -8.58
N VAL A 49 -10.92 -14.95 -8.47
CA VAL A 49 -11.84 -14.73 -7.34
C VAL A 49 -11.16 -15.13 -6.03
N ASN A 50 -10.56 -16.31 -5.95
CA ASN A 50 -9.87 -16.78 -4.74
C ASN A 50 -8.65 -15.93 -4.37
N VAL A 51 -7.86 -15.46 -5.35
CA VAL A 51 -6.72 -14.56 -5.11
C VAL A 51 -7.19 -13.20 -4.61
N ILE A 52 -8.30 -12.67 -5.12
CA ILE A 52 -8.85 -11.39 -4.65
C ILE A 52 -9.44 -11.54 -3.24
N THR A 53 -10.23 -12.58 -2.98
CA THR A 53 -10.87 -12.81 -1.67
C THR A 53 -9.85 -13.19 -0.60
N HIS A 54 -8.95 -14.15 -0.87
CA HIS A 54 -7.91 -14.56 0.09
C HIS A 54 -6.70 -13.63 0.11
N GLY A 55 -6.38 -12.92 -0.98
CA GLY A 55 -5.26 -11.98 -1.02
C GLY A 55 -5.49 -10.74 -0.17
N ARG A 56 -6.73 -10.19 -0.18
CA ARG A 56 -7.12 -9.08 0.69
C ARG A 56 -7.03 -9.46 2.17
N LEU A 57 -7.49 -10.67 2.52
CA LEU A 57 -7.42 -11.21 3.88
C LEU A 57 -5.98 -11.47 4.32
N ARG A 58 -5.10 -12.00 3.44
CA ARG A 58 -3.69 -12.25 3.76
C ARG A 58 -2.85 -10.98 3.93
N ILE A 59 -3.17 -9.89 3.23
CA ILE A 59 -2.50 -8.60 3.46
C ILE A 59 -2.93 -8.01 4.80
N ALA A 60 -4.24 -8.03 5.10
CA ALA A 60 -4.75 -7.61 6.39
C ALA A 60 -4.16 -8.46 7.53
N GLU A 61 -4.04 -9.78 7.33
CA GLU A 61 -3.44 -10.71 8.28
C GLU A 61 -1.93 -10.48 8.43
N ARG A 62 -1.18 -10.18 7.36
CA ARG A 62 0.26 -9.85 7.46
C ARG A 62 0.49 -8.55 8.22
N ILE A 63 -0.30 -7.52 7.95
CA ILE A 63 -0.27 -6.26 8.70
C ILE A 63 -0.66 -6.50 10.16
N ALA A 64 -1.68 -7.32 10.42
CA ALA A 64 -2.13 -7.66 11.76
C ALA A 64 -1.13 -8.55 12.54
N SER A 65 -0.41 -9.44 11.86
CA SER A 65 0.50 -10.41 12.48
C SER A 65 1.78 -9.78 13.05
N GLY A 66 2.12 -8.56 12.61
CA GLY A 66 3.29 -7.82 13.09
C GLY A 66 2.98 -6.48 13.79
N THR A 67 1.72 -6.03 13.78
CA THR A 67 1.33 -4.72 14.33
C THR A 67 0.54 -4.90 15.62
N CYS A 68 0.95 -4.22 16.68
CA CYS A 68 0.21 -4.23 17.94
C CYS A 68 -1.14 -3.49 17.79
N GLN A 69 -2.23 -4.19 18.10
CA GLN A 69 -3.60 -3.64 18.10
C GLN A 69 -4.18 -3.48 19.50
N SER A 70 -3.35 -3.55 20.54
CA SER A 70 -3.81 -3.27 21.90
C SER A 70 -4.26 -1.81 22.02
N LYS A 71 -5.14 -1.52 22.98
CA LYS A 71 -5.65 -0.15 23.20
C LYS A 71 -4.51 0.82 23.49
N GLU A 72 -3.49 0.35 24.20
CA GLU A 72 -2.28 1.09 24.57
C GLU A 72 -1.47 1.44 23.33
N CYS A 73 -1.27 0.48 22.42
CA CYS A 73 -0.56 0.70 21.16
C CYS A 73 -1.29 1.70 20.26
N ILE A 74 -2.60 1.56 20.10
CA ILE A 74 -3.41 2.49 19.30
C ILE A 74 -3.35 3.90 19.90
N ARG A 75 -3.46 4.02 21.23
CA ARG A 75 -3.35 5.30 21.93
C ARG A 75 -1.97 5.93 21.72
N ALA A 76 -0.89 5.17 21.92
CA ALA A 76 0.47 5.65 21.72
C ALA A 76 0.70 6.11 20.26
N ALA A 77 0.30 5.29 19.28
CA ALA A 77 0.42 5.63 17.86
C ALA A 77 -0.34 6.92 17.51
N SER A 78 -1.57 7.07 18.03
CA SER A 78 -2.37 8.29 17.81
C SER A 78 -1.69 9.53 18.39
N LEU A 79 -1.11 9.43 19.59
CA LEU A 79 -0.38 10.54 20.22
C LEU A 79 0.89 10.90 19.45
N MET A 80 1.58 9.94 18.86
CA MET A 80 2.76 10.20 18.04
C MET A 80 2.38 10.91 16.74
N LEU A 81 1.33 10.44 16.07
CA LEU A 81 0.84 11.04 14.82
C LEU A 81 0.33 12.46 15.03
N ASP A 82 -0.32 12.75 16.14
CA ASP A 82 -0.84 14.09 16.44
C ASP A 82 0.27 15.15 16.59
N LYS A 83 1.46 14.73 17.04
CA LYS A 83 2.62 15.62 17.22
C LYS A 83 3.44 15.82 15.95
N MET A 84 3.35 14.88 15.01
CA MET A 84 4.15 14.78 13.80
C MET A 84 3.59 15.67 12.68
N ASP A 85 4.46 16.38 11.98
CA ASP A 85 4.16 17.13 10.75
C ASP A 85 4.67 16.35 9.53
N SER A 86 3.77 15.61 8.88
CA SER A 86 4.08 14.80 7.69
C SER A 86 4.36 15.60 6.42
N THR A 87 4.25 16.93 6.45
CA THR A 87 4.53 17.78 5.28
C THR A 87 6.03 18.03 5.08
N VAL A 88 6.84 17.76 6.10
CA VAL A 88 8.29 17.95 6.09
C VAL A 88 8.99 16.61 5.88
N GLU A 89 10.00 16.59 5.01
CA GLU A 89 10.80 15.38 4.81
C GLU A 89 11.65 15.07 6.07
N PRO A 90 11.62 13.83 6.58
CA PRO A 90 12.38 13.45 7.78
C PRO A 90 13.90 13.60 7.61
N CYS A 91 14.39 13.45 6.38
CA CYS A 91 15.81 13.54 6.05
C CYS A 91 16.31 14.99 6.04
N ASP A 92 15.43 15.96 5.79
CA ASP A 92 15.78 17.39 5.77
C ASP A 92 15.69 17.98 7.18
N ASN A 93 14.59 17.74 7.89
CA ASN A 93 14.41 18.22 9.25
C ASN A 93 13.57 17.24 10.08
N PHE A 94 14.24 16.25 10.67
CA PHE A 94 13.59 15.26 11.53
C PHE A 94 12.88 15.88 12.73
N TYR A 95 13.38 16.99 13.28
CA TYR A 95 12.76 17.64 14.43
C TYR A 95 11.40 18.25 14.07
N GLN A 96 11.33 18.97 12.95
CA GLN A 96 10.08 19.52 12.43
C GLN A 96 9.14 18.40 11.98
N PHE A 97 9.65 17.36 11.33
CA PHE A 97 8.83 16.19 10.99
C PHE A 97 8.21 15.55 12.24
N ALA A 98 9.00 15.26 13.28
CA ALA A 98 8.51 14.55 14.45
C ALA A 98 7.66 15.42 15.41
N CYS A 99 7.92 16.72 15.48
CA CYS A 99 7.34 17.62 16.50
C CYS A 99 6.63 18.86 15.93
N GLY A 100 6.59 19.06 14.61
CA GLY A 100 6.13 20.30 13.98
C GLY A 100 4.70 20.69 14.36
N ASN A 101 3.79 19.72 14.36
CA ASN A 101 2.41 19.94 14.79
C ASN A 101 2.31 20.24 16.30
N TYR A 102 3.14 19.59 17.12
CA TYR A 102 3.21 19.88 18.54
C TYR A 102 3.65 21.33 18.80
N LEU A 103 4.70 21.80 18.13
CA LEU A 103 5.22 23.16 18.23
C LEU A 103 4.17 24.20 17.81
N SER A 104 3.44 23.93 16.72
CA SER A 104 2.39 24.85 16.23
C SER A 104 1.23 25.00 17.21
N ARG A 105 0.91 23.96 18.00
CA ARG A 105 -0.25 23.95 18.91
C ARG A 105 0.12 24.27 20.36
N ASN A 106 1.40 24.14 20.73
CA ASN A 106 1.88 24.30 22.10
C ASN A 106 2.96 25.37 22.17
N THR A 107 2.54 26.61 22.42
CA THR A 107 3.45 27.70 22.75
C THR A 107 3.89 27.61 24.21
N VAL A 108 5.06 28.20 24.48
CA VAL A 108 5.54 28.37 25.85
C VAL A 108 4.70 29.49 26.49
N PRO A 109 4.00 29.22 27.61
CA PRO A 109 3.24 30.24 28.33
C PRO A 109 4.17 31.20 29.10
N ASP A 110 3.69 32.39 29.43
CA ASP A 110 4.51 33.48 30.00
C ASP A 110 5.13 33.16 31.37
N ASP A 111 4.57 32.20 32.10
CA ASP A 111 5.04 31.73 33.40
C ASP A 111 6.23 30.76 33.31
N HIS A 112 6.60 30.35 32.10
CA HIS A 112 7.69 29.41 31.87
C HIS A 112 8.62 29.90 30.75
N TYR A 113 9.92 29.61 30.88
CA TYR A 113 10.90 29.90 29.81
C TYR A 113 11.01 28.75 28.80
N LEU A 114 10.56 27.56 29.17
CA LEU A 114 10.64 26.34 28.37
C LEU A 114 9.49 25.41 28.74
N LYS A 115 8.90 24.78 27.72
CA LYS A 115 7.87 23.76 27.89
C LYS A 115 8.37 22.44 27.32
N SER A 116 8.49 21.42 28.17
CA SER A 116 8.90 20.08 27.78
C SER A 116 7.77 19.07 28.01
N THR A 117 7.81 17.94 27.31
CA THR A 117 6.83 16.87 27.54
C THR A 117 6.92 16.32 28.96
N ILE A 118 8.10 16.29 29.58
CA ILE A 118 8.26 15.85 30.97
C ILE A 118 7.53 16.79 31.92
N GLN A 119 7.63 18.11 31.70
CA GLN A 119 6.91 19.10 32.49
C GLN A 119 5.40 18.87 32.40
N THR A 120 4.88 18.68 31.19
CA THR A 120 3.44 18.39 30.99
C THR A 120 2.99 17.15 31.76
N MET A 121 3.79 16.08 31.78
CA MET A 121 3.45 14.88 32.56
C MET A 121 3.45 15.15 34.08
N GLN A 122 4.37 15.97 34.57
CA GLN A 122 4.41 16.36 35.99
C GLN A 122 3.20 17.20 36.37
N ASP A 123 2.80 18.14 35.51
CA ASP A 123 1.62 18.98 35.73
C ASP A 123 0.35 18.13 35.79
N ASP A 124 0.18 17.17 34.87
CA ASP A 124 -0.94 16.23 34.86
C ASP A 124 -0.98 15.37 36.13
N MET A 125 0.18 14.90 36.59
CA MET A 125 0.31 14.17 37.84
C MET A 125 -0.06 15.05 39.04
N TYR A 126 0.44 16.29 39.09
CA TYR A 126 0.16 17.24 40.17
C TYR A 126 -1.32 17.59 40.27
N VAL A 127 -2.00 17.82 39.14
CA VAL A 127 -3.45 18.05 39.08
C VAL A 127 -4.23 16.84 39.62
N THR A 128 -3.77 15.63 39.30
CA THR A 128 -4.40 14.40 39.82
C THR A 128 -4.23 14.26 41.34
N LEU A 129 -3.03 14.56 41.87
CA LEU A 129 -2.78 14.55 43.32
C LEU A 129 -3.62 15.60 44.04
N LYS A 130 -3.67 16.83 43.49
CA LYS A 130 -4.46 17.93 44.04
C LYS A 130 -5.95 17.62 44.02
N SER A 131 -6.50 17.10 42.92
CA SER A 131 -7.93 16.74 42.84
C SER A 131 -8.31 15.66 43.86
N ARG A 132 -7.47 14.65 44.05
CA ARG A 132 -7.67 13.63 45.10
C ARG A 132 -7.62 14.20 46.51
N SER A 133 -6.80 15.22 46.77
CA SER A 133 -6.74 15.88 48.09
C SER A 133 -7.99 16.67 48.45
N PHE A 134 -8.80 17.11 47.47
CA PHE A 134 -10.10 17.76 47.71
C PHE A 134 -11.27 16.79 47.82
N LEU A 135 -11.05 15.49 47.54
CA LEU A 135 -12.05 14.44 47.66
C LEU A 135 -12.04 13.77 49.06
N PHE A 136 -11.27 14.31 50.01
CA PHE A 136 -11.22 13.93 51.42
C PHE A 136 -11.41 15.13 52.33
#